data_AF-A0A969BJ15-F1
#
_entry.id   AF-A0A969BJ15-F1
#
_cell.length_a   1.000
_cell.length_b   1.000
_cell.length_c   1.000
_cell.angle_alpha   90.00
_cell.angle_beta   90.00
_cell.angle_gamma   90.00
#
_symmetry.space_group_name_H-M   'P 1'
#
loop_
_entity.id
_entity.type
_entity.pdbx_description
1 polymer ?
#
loop_
_entity_poly.entity_id
_entity_poly.type
_entity_poly.pdbx_seq_one_letter_code
_entity_poly.pdbx_strand_id
1 'polypeptide(L)' 'MSFAKLRSHSKLNSKIVIVSSASLFDIDQHKSLDAGGHDFLSKPVQAETLLNLRQKNLQLNWIYETEVNPSEIIT' A
#
# COMPACT_ATOMS: atom_id res chain seq x y z
N MET A 1 -13.74 -0.17 -13.80
CA MET A 1 -12.95 0.98 -14.32
C MET A 1 -11.59 0.44 -14.74
N SER A 2 -11.16 0.63 -15.99
CA SER A 2 -9.88 0.08 -16.45
C SER A 2 -8.71 0.98 -16.03
N PHE A 3 -7.56 0.39 -15.70
CA PHE A 3 -6.34 1.13 -15.36
C PHE A 3 -5.88 2.04 -16.50
N ALA A 4 -6.10 1.65 -17.77
CA ALA A 4 -5.82 2.50 -18.93
C ALA A 4 -6.51 3.88 -18.84
N LYS A 5 -7.75 3.93 -18.33
CA LYS A 5 -8.47 5.20 -18.12
C LYS A 5 -7.91 6.03 -16.97
N LEU A 6 -7.32 5.38 -15.96
CA LEU A 6 -6.65 6.06 -14.85
C LEU A 6 -5.30 6.63 -15.31
N ARG A 7 -4.58 5.90 -16.16
CA ARG A 7 -3.29 6.32 -16.73
C ARG A 7 -3.42 7.39 -17.81
N SER A 8 -4.57 7.52 -18.48
CA SER A 8 -4.81 8.61 -19.42
C SER A 8 -5.08 9.96 -18.74
N HIS A 9 -5.33 9.98 -17.43
CA HIS A 9 -5.53 11.23 -16.71
C HIS A 9 -4.18 11.83 -16.29
N SER A 10 -3.90 13.06 -16.74
CA SER A 10 -2.62 13.75 -16.54
C SER A 10 -2.17 13.85 -15.08
N LYS A 11 -3.11 13.93 -14.12
CA LYS A 11 -2.80 14.02 -12.68
C LYS A 11 -2.53 12.67 -12.02
N LEU A 12 -2.96 11.56 -12.63
CA LEU A 12 -2.95 10.22 -12.04
C LEU A 12 -2.01 9.24 -12.76
N ASN A 13 -1.50 9.62 -13.92
CA ASN A 13 -0.66 8.75 -14.76
C ASN A 13 0.55 8.15 -14.02
N SER A 14 1.17 8.91 -13.12
CA SER A 14 2.37 8.55 -12.36
C SER A 14 2.08 8.19 -10.89
N LYS A 15 0.80 8.15 -10.49
CA LYS A 15 0.43 7.85 -9.10
C LYS A 15 0.45 6.34 -8.86
N ILE A 16 0.93 5.97 -7.68
CA ILE A 16 0.93 4.59 -7.19
C ILE A 16 -0.52 4.17 -6.96
N VAL A 17 -0.88 2.98 -7.46
CA VAL A 17 -2.22 2.41 -7.31
C VAL A 17 -2.09 1.08 -6.58
N ILE A 18 -2.67 1.00 -5.39
CA ILE A 18 -2.85 -0.23 -4.63
C ILE A 18 -4.32 -0.63 -4.75
N VAL A 19 -4.58 -1.83 -5.23
CA VAL A 19 -5.94 -2.33 -5.45
C VAL A 19 -6.41 -3.07 -4.20
N SER A 20 -7.65 -2.83 -3.75
CA SER A 20 -8.21 -3.57 -2.62
C SER A 20 -9.50 -4.32 -2.98
N SER A 21 -9.44 -5.65 -3.05
CA SER A 21 -10.56 -6.54 -3.39
C SER A 21 -11.04 -7.37 -2.18
N ALA A 22 -12.34 -7.66 -2.17
CA ALA A 22 -12.98 -8.57 -1.21
C ALA A 22 -13.09 -10.00 -1.76
N SER A 23 -12.76 -10.22 -3.03
CA SER A 23 -12.80 -11.52 -3.66
C SER A 23 -11.45 -12.21 -3.52
N LEU A 24 -11.45 -13.44 -2.99
CA LEU A 24 -10.28 -14.31 -2.85
C LEU A 24 -9.79 -14.89 -4.18
N PHE A 25 -10.42 -14.55 -5.31
CA PHE A 25 -10.05 -15.10 -6.61
C PHE A 25 -8.76 -14.43 -7.12
N ASP A 26 -7.70 -15.23 -7.23
CA ASP A 26 -6.38 -14.92 -7.82
C ASP A 26 -6.45 -14.22 -9.19
N ILE A 27 -7.58 -14.38 -9.89
CA ILE A 27 -7.93 -13.70 -11.13
C ILE A 27 -7.90 -12.16 -10.98
N ASP A 28 -8.23 -11.62 -9.81
CA ASP A 28 -8.17 -10.17 -9.53
C ASP A 28 -6.74 -9.68 -9.30
N GLN A 29 -5.85 -10.52 -8.76
CA GLN A 29 -4.46 -10.16 -8.48
C GLN A 29 -3.64 -10.08 -9.77
N HIS A 30 -3.73 -11.11 -10.62
CA HIS A 30 -3.01 -11.12 -11.92
C HIS A 30 -3.55 -10.02 -12.85
N LYS A 31 -4.88 -9.82 -12.94
CA LYS A 31 -5.46 -8.73 -13.73
C LYS A 31 -5.13 -7.33 -13.19
N SER A 32 -4.95 -7.18 -11.87
CA SER A 32 -4.57 -5.90 -11.27
C SER A 32 -3.13 -5.53 -11.61
N LEU A 33 -2.20 -6.48 -11.57
CA LEU A 33 -0.80 -6.27 -11.91
C LEU A 33 -0.61 -6.10 -13.43
N ASP A 34 -1.21 -6.97 -14.24
CA ASP A 34 -1.09 -6.93 -15.70
C ASP A 34 -1.71 -5.68 -16.35
N ALA A 35 -2.67 -5.04 -15.66
CA ALA A 35 -3.29 -3.81 -16.14
C ALA A 35 -2.61 -2.52 -15.63
N GLY A 36 -1.55 -2.63 -14.81
CA GLY A 36 -0.77 -1.47 -14.35
C GLY A 36 -1.08 -0.99 -12.92
N GLY A 37 -1.69 -1.84 -12.10
CA GLY A 37 -1.68 -1.73 -10.64
C GLY A 37 -0.28 -2.03 -10.10
N HIS A 38 0.14 -1.30 -9.07
CA HIS A 38 1.48 -1.46 -8.48
C HIS A 38 1.50 -2.54 -7.40
N ASP A 39 0.39 -2.71 -6.68
CA ASP A 39 0.25 -3.74 -5.66
C ASP A 39 -1.22 -4.07 -5.37
N PHE A 40 -1.44 -5.12 -4.58
CA PHE A 40 -2.76 -5.61 -4.19
C PHE A 40 -2.86 -5.75 -2.67
N LEU A 41 -4.07 -5.50 -2.13
CA LEU A 41 -4.37 -5.60 -0.71
C LEU A 41 -5.73 -6.26 -0.49
N SER A 42 -5.74 -7.50 -0.02
CA SER A 42 -6.97 -8.21 0.31
C SER A 42 -7.74 -7.52 1.43
N LYS A 43 -9.07 -7.64 1.41
CA LYS A 43 -9.94 -7.20 2.50
C LYS A 43 -10.14 -8.32 3.52
N PRO A 44 -10.34 -8.01 4.81
CA PRO A 44 -10.34 -6.67 5.40
C PRO A 44 -8.95 -6.02 5.38
N VAL A 45 -8.91 -4.70 5.17
CA VAL A 45 -7.65 -3.97 5.08
C VAL A 45 -6.97 -3.96 6.45
N GLN A 46 -5.82 -4.61 6.54
CA GLN A 46 -4.97 -4.59 7.73
C GLN A 46 -4.04 -3.37 7.67
N ALA A 47 -4.01 -2.58 8.75
CA ALA A 47 -3.27 -1.32 8.81
C ALA A 47 -1.77 -1.52 8.57
N GLU A 48 -1.18 -2.53 9.21
CA GLU A 48 0.24 -2.85 9.09
C GLU A 48 0.62 -3.24 7.66
N THR A 49 -0.20 -4.07 7.01
CA THR A 49 0.00 -4.42 5.59
C THR A 49 -0.06 -3.19 4.69
N LEU A 50 -1.01 -2.28 4.91
CA LEU A 50 -1.11 -1.04 4.14
C LEU A 50 0.11 -0.13 4.35
N LEU A 51 0.59 -0.01 5.59
CA LEU A 51 1.80 0.77 5.90
C LEU A 51 3.03 0.18 5.20
N ASN A 52 3.22 -1.13 5.27
CA ASN A 52 4.32 -1.82 4.58
C ASN A 52 4.27 -1.62 3.05
N LEU A 53 3.07 -1.70 2.45
CA LEU A 53 2.89 -1.41 1.03
C LEU A 53 3.26 0.04 0.69
N ARG A 54 2.93 1.00 1.55
CA ARG A 54 3.35 2.39 1.36
C ARG A 54 4.85 2.56 1.47
N GLN A 55 5.48 1.94 2.47
CA GLN A 55 6.92 1.98 2.65
C GLN A 55 7.65 1.46 1.40
N LYS A 56 7.24 0.28 0.90
CA LYS A 56 7.77 -0.34 -0.32
C LYS A 56 7.59 0.55 -1.55
N ASN A 57 6.35 0.99 -1.80
CA ASN A 57 6.02 1.65 -3.07
C ASN A 57 6.51 3.11 -3.12
N LEU A 58 6.52 3.81 -1.99
CA LEU A 58 6.98 5.20 -1.90
C LEU A 58 8.44 5.34 -1.42
N GLN A 59 9.12 4.23 -1.13
CA GLN A 59 10.50 4.18 -0.62
C GLN A 59 10.68 5.03 0.65
N LEU A 60 9.76 4.85 1.61
CA LEU A 60 9.75 5.61 2.86
C LEU A 60 10.57 4.91 3.95
N ASN A 61 11.02 5.68 4.93
CA ASN A 61 11.54 5.16 6.19
C ASN A 61 10.57 5.55 7.32
N TRP A 62 10.17 4.58 8.14
CA TRP A 62 9.34 4.85 9.30
C TRP A 62 10.20 5.38 10.45
N ILE A 63 9.73 6.45 11.08
CA ILE A 63 10.29 6.98 12.32
C ILE A 63 9.30 6.59 13.42
N TYR A 64 9.71 5.67 14.28
CA TYR A 64 8.90 5.23 15.42
C TYR A 64 9.31 6.02 16.65
N GLU A 65 8.33 6.39 17.46
CA GLU A 65 8.59 6.92 18.79
C GLU A 65 9.19 5.79 19.63
N THR A 66 10.41 6.01 20.11
CA THR A 66 10.99 5.14 21.11
C THR A 66 10.44 5.59 22.45
N GLU A 67 9.60 4.77 23.08
CA GLU A 67 9.21 4.86 24.48
C GLU A 67 10.45 4.61 25.37
N VAL A 68 11.45 5.48 25.29
CA VAL A 68 12.50 5.55 26.31
C VAL A 68 12.03 6.61 27.27
N ASN A 69 11.21 6.20 28.23
CA ASN A 69 10.87 7.07 29.34
C ASN A 69 12.14 7.23 30.20
N PRO A 70 12.79 8.41 30.25
CA PRO A 70 14.05 8.57 30.97
C PRO A 70 13.90 8.34 32.48
N SER A 71 12.67 8.30 33.01
CA SER A 71 12.40 8.04 34.42
C SER A 71 12.47 6.56 34.83
N GLU A 72 12.56 5.61 33.88
CA GLU A 72 12.69 4.17 34.19
C GLU A 72 14.13 3.66 34.15
N ILE A 73 15.10 4.51 33.77
CA ILE A 73 16.53 4.13 33.67
C ILE A 73 17.26 4.25 35.04
N ILE A 74 16.58 4.67 36.10
CA ILE A 74 17.16 4.76 37.45
C ILE A 74 16.34 3.93 38.45
N THR A 75 16.67 2.65 38.58
CA THR A 75 16.60 1.88 39.85
C THR A 75 17.61 0.74 39.79
#